data_AF-A0A3E0KDK5-F1
#
_entry.id   AF-A0A3E0KDK5-F1
#
_cell.length_a   1.000
_cell.length_b   1.000
_cell.length_c   1.000
_cell.angle_alpha   90.00
_cell.angle_beta   90.00
_cell.angle_gamma   90.00
#
_symmetry.space_group_name_H-M   'P 1'
#
loop_
_entity.id
_entity.type
_entity.pdbx_description
1 polymer ?
#
loop_
_entity_poly.entity_id
_entity_poly.type
_entity_poly.pdbx_seq_one_letter_code
_entity_poly.pdbx_strand_id
1 'polypeptide(L)'
;MLGDVMQLLACRGRTLPPVLVVFVGFFENNGFVERSGGLDVVGIPAELAETQRPLTMAREFTQLVHRWKARLSGRRERRVARAVVSEGLAMHAGAALVPGRTVEEYVMEPESGWWASCVQRREEILRGVRESLTAAVSDSLSRRTGDERSRGTGAPGGPADRQREARAAGWWVVEHWLRQGASLADIAGWDEDSLVQRADRAIGELLVSPLPTASP
;
A
#
# COMPACT_ATOMS: atom_id res chain seq x y z
N MET A 1 8.83 -13.89 7.96
CA MET A 1 8.22 -12.74 7.24
C MET A 1 9.24 -11.84 6.55
N LEU A 2 10.11 -11.08 7.24
CA LEU A 2 11.07 -10.19 6.54
C LEU A 2 11.95 -10.94 5.53
N GLY A 3 12.50 -12.11 5.91
CA GLY A 3 13.27 -12.95 5.00
C GLY A 3 12.47 -13.40 3.76
N ASP A 4 11.19 -13.71 3.92
CA ASP A 4 10.30 -14.14 2.84
C ASP A 4 9.99 -12.97 1.89
N VAL A 5 9.74 -11.77 2.42
CA VAL A 5 9.61 -10.54 1.63
C VAL A 5 10.90 -10.23 0.88
N MET A 6 12.06 -10.34 1.53
CA MET A 6 13.35 -10.14 0.88
C MET A 6 13.58 -11.16 -0.23
N GLN A 7 13.13 -12.40 -0.08
CA GLN A 7 13.18 -13.39 -1.15
C GLN A 7 12.23 -13.03 -2.29
N LEU A 8 10.96 -12.72 -1.98
CA LEU A 8 9.93 -12.36 -2.96
C LEU A 8 10.33 -11.17 -3.83
N LEU A 9 10.99 -10.17 -3.23
CA LEU A 9 11.42 -8.95 -3.91
C LEU A 9 12.87 -9.02 -4.42
N ALA A 10 13.43 -10.24 -4.56
CA ALA A 10 14.78 -10.50 -5.09
C ALA A 10 15.90 -9.71 -4.39
N CYS A 11 15.80 -9.58 -3.06
CA CYS A 11 16.76 -8.91 -2.17
C CYS A 11 17.45 -9.89 -1.20
N ARG A 12 17.33 -11.20 -1.41
CA ARG A 12 17.97 -12.22 -0.55
C ARG A 12 19.49 -12.02 -0.51
N GLY A 13 20.08 -12.15 0.69
CA GLY A 13 21.52 -11.94 0.91
C GLY A 13 21.93 -10.48 1.11
N ARG A 14 21.00 -9.53 1.00
CA ARG A 14 21.21 -8.14 1.47
C ARG A 14 20.96 -8.07 2.98
N THR A 15 21.60 -7.11 3.65
CA THR A 15 21.31 -6.82 5.06
C THR A 15 20.43 -5.57 5.15
N LEU A 16 19.24 -5.77 5.71
CA LEU A 16 18.35 -4.70 6.16
C LEU A 16 18.16 -4.92 7.66
N PRO A 17 18.79 -4.12 8.53
CA PRO A 17 18.60 -4.23 9.97
C PRO A 17 17.60 -3.17 10.45
N PRO A 18 16.28 -3.37 10.27
CA PRO A 18 15.31 -2.46 10.86
C PRO A 18 15.25 -2.65 12.38
N VAL A 19 14.91 -1.58 13.09
CA VAL A 19 14.45 -1.69 14.47
C VAL A 19 13.00 -2.15 14.45
N LEU A 20 12.74 -3.36 14.96
CA LEU A 20 11.38 -3.84 15.16
C LEU A 20 10.86 -3.31 16.49
N VAL A 21 9.78 -2.53 16.44
CA VAL A 21 9.06 -2.05 17.62
C VAL A 21 7.74 -2.80 17.71
N VAL A 22 7.59 -3.61 18.76
CA VAL A 22 6.30 -4.19 19.14
C VAL A 22 5.67 -3.27 20.16
N PHE A 23 4.49 -2.74 19.86
CA PHE A 23 3.84 -1.72 20.70
C PHE A 23 2.37 -2.05 20.91
N VAL A 24 1.77 -1.53 21.98
CA VAL A 24 0.31 -1.50 22.13
C VAL A 24 -0.16 -0.12 21.63
N GLY A 25 -0.97 -0.11 20.58
CA GLY A 25 -1.47 1.12 19.96
C GLY A 25 -2.86 1.54 20.47
N PHE A 26 -3.60 2.22 19.60
CA PHE A 26 -5.01 2.60 19.84
C PHE A 26 -6.00 1.53 19.34
N PHE A 27 -5.58 0.26 19.25
CA PHE A 27 -6.39 -0.85 18.71
C PHE A 27 -6.85 -0.64 17.26
N GLU A 28 -6.04 0.07 16.48
CA GLU A 28 -6.31 0.38 15.08
C GLU A 28 -5.73 -0.66 14.13
N ASN A 29 -5.07 -1.69 14.66
CA ASN A 29 -4.54 -2.83 13.92
C ASN A 29 -3.63 -2.45 12.75
N ASN A 30 -2.97 -1.29 12.85
CA ASN A 30 -2.21 -0.71 11.77
C ASN A 30 -0.74 -0.56 12.16
N GLY A 31 0.13 -1.32 11.48
CA GLY A 31 1.58 -1.16 11.57
C GLY A 31 2.06 0.12 10.87
N PHE A 32 3.37 0.37 10.96
CA PHE A 32 4.00 1.46 10.26
C PHE A 32 5.46 1.16 9.89
N VAL A 33 5.95 1.85 8.86
CA VAL A 33 7.38 1.98 8.56
C VAL A 33 7.78 3.44 8.52
N GLU A 34 8.76 3.82 9.33
CA GLU A 34 9.31 5.18 9.35
C GLU A 34 10.84 5.17 9.41
N ARG A 35 11.44 6.35 9.28
CA ARG A 35 12.87 6.54 9.52
C ARG A 35 13.03 7.52 10.67
N SER A 36 13.62 7.06 11.77
CA SER A 36 13.80 7.85 12.99
C SER A 36 15.25 7.73 13.44
N GLY A 37 15.91 8.85 13.72
CA GLY A 37 17.33 8.85 14.13
C GLY A 37 18.28 8.20 13.12
N GLY A 38 17.95 8.20 11.83
CA GLY A 38 18.74 7.53 10.78
C GLY A 38 18.53 6.01 10.69
N LEU A 39 17.69 5.42 11.54
CA LEU A 39 17.33 4.01 11.54
C LEU A 39 15.97 3.80 10.86
N ASP A 40 15.84 2.70 10.11
CA ASP A 40 14.54 2.27 9.62
C ASP A 40 13.81 1.52 10.75
N VAL A 41 12.60 1.96 11.08
CA VAL A 41 11.78 1.42 12.16
C VAL A 41 10.54 0.76 11.56
N VAL A 42 10.24 -0.45 12.00
CA VAL A 42 9.01 -1.17 11.68
C VAL A 42 8.20 -1.36 12.96
N GLY A 43 7.02 -0.75 13.03
CA GLY A 43 6.10 -0.89 14.14
C GLY A 43 5.06 -1.96 13.87
N ILE A 44 4.95 -2.95 14.75
CA ILE A 44 3.91 -3.99 14.70
C ILE A 44 3.06 -3.92 15.99
N PRO A 45 1.75 -3.70 15.90
CA PRO A 45 0.88 -3.70 17.07
C PRO A 45 0.79 -5.09 17.71
N ALA A 46 0.97 -5.15 19.03
CA ALA A 46 0.93 -6.37 19.82
C ALA A 46 -0.50 -6.92 19.93
N GLU A 47 -1.49 -6.03 19.87
CA GLU A 47 -2.92 -6.34 19.96
C GLU A 47 -3.52 -6.97 18.69
N LEU A 48 -2.72 -7.14 17.62
CA LEU A 48 -3.18 -7.79 16.40
C LEU A 48 -3.63 -9.22 16.66
N ALA A 49 -4.83 -9.54 16.16
CA ALA A 49 -5.30 -10.91 16.06
C ALA A 49 -4.27 -11.77 15.30
N GLU A 50 -4.11 -13.03 15.72
CA GLU A 50 -3.12 -13.93 15.14
C GLU A 50 -3.30 -14.12 13.63
N THR A 51 -4.54 -14.07 13.15
CA THR A 51 -4.87 -14.18 11.72
C THR A 51 -4.48 -12.96 10.91
N GLN A 52 -4.45 -11.76 11.53
CA GLN A 52 -4.11 -10.50 10.87
C GLN A 52 -2.61 -10.22 10.90
N ARG A 53 -1.91 -10.71 11.92
CA ARG A 53 -0.48 -10.46 12.13
C ARG A 53 0.40 -10.78 10.92
N PRO A 54 0.25 -11.93 10.22
CA PRO A 54 1.04 -12.21 9.02
C PRO A 54 0.84 -11.20 7.89
N LEU A 55 -0.41 -10.76 7.66
CA LEU A 55 -0.72 -9.76 6.63
C LEU A 55 -0.12 -8.39 6.99
N THR A 56 -0.28 -7.95 8.24
CA THR A 56 0.33 -6.69 8.68
C THR A 56 1.85 -6.73 8.55
N MET A 57 2.49 -7.82 8.99
CA MET A 57 3.95 -7.95 8.86
C MET A 57 4.37 -7.98 7.38
N ALA A 58 3.65 -8.71 6.51
CA ALA A 58 3.95 -8.75 5.08
C ALA A 58 3.85 -7.34 4.46
N ARG A 59 2.81 -6.57 4.84
CA ARG A 59 2.61 -5.20 4.38
C ARG A 59 3.77 -4.30 4.79
N GLU A 60 4.05 -4.21 6.08
CA GLU A 60 5.09 -3.30 6.59
C GLU A 60 6.48 -3.67 6.07
N PHE A 61 6.85 -4.96 6.08
CA PHE A 61 8.16 -5.35 5.56
C PHE A 61 8.28 -5.13 4.05
N THR A 62 7.20 -5.27 3.28
CA THR A 62 7.20 -4.92 1.85
C THR A 62 7.44 -3.44 1.63
N GLN A 63 6.78 -2.57 2.41
CA GLN A 63 7.00 -1.13 2.32
C GLN A 63 8.44 -0.74 2.69
N LEU A 64 9.02 -1.39 3.72
CA LEU A 64 10.42 -1.21 4.09
C LEU A 64 11.36 -1.60 2.94
N VAL A 65 11.21 -2.82 2.42
CA VAL A 65 12.09 -3.35 1.36
C VAL A 65 11.93 -2.55 0.09
N HIS A 66 10.72 -2.16 -0.30
CA HIS A 66 10.48 -1.31 -1.47
C HIS A 66 11.16 0.06 -1.32
N ARG A 67 11.00 0.74 -0.18
CA ARG A 67 11.66 2.02 0.09
C ARG A 67 13.17 1.91 -0.10
N TRP A 68 13.78 0.87 0.46
CA TRP A 68 15.21 0.64 0.35
C TRP A 68 15.63 0.30 -1.09
N LYS A 69 14.93 -0.65 -1.74
CA LYS A 69 15.27 -1.17 -3.06
C LYS A 69 15.18 -0.09 -4.15
N ALA A 70 14.10 0.69 -4.14
CA ALA A 70 13.87 1.78 -5.07
C ALA A 70 14.56 3.10 -4.65
N ARG A 71 15.32 3.10 -3.54
CA ARG A 71 16.00 4.28 -2.98
C ARG A 71 15.04 5.48 -2.81
N LEU A 72 13.80 5.18 -2.44
CA LEU A 72 12.76 6.20 -2.31
C LEU A 72 13.13 7.16 -1.19
N SER A 73 12.90 8.46 -1.42
CA SER A 73 13.26 9.47 -0.44
C SER A 73 12.59 9.19 0.92
N GLY A 74 13.32 9.44 2.01
CA GLY A 74 12.74 9.42 3.36
C GLY A 74 11.88 10.65 3.67
N ARG A 75 11.64 11.52 2.67
CA ARG A 75 10.84 12.73 2.84
C ARG A 75 9.41 12.36 3.22
N ARG A 76 8.88 13.13 4.16
CA ARG A 76 7.56 12.90 4.77
C ARG A 76 6.43 13.14 3.77
N GLU A 77 6.61 14.09 2.87
CA GLU A 77 5.75 14.29 1.70
C GLU A 77 6.10 13.23 0.64
N ARG A 78 5.16 12.32 0.38
CA ARG A 78 5.27 11.34 -0.70
C ARG A 78 4.31 11.73 -1.80
N ARG A 79 4.69 11.56 -3.07
CA ARG A 79 3.73 11.72 -4.16
C ARG A 79 2.63 10.66 -4.04
N VAL A 80 1.38 10.98 -4.42
CA VAL A 80 0.28 10.01 -4.44
C VAL A 80 0.65 8.75 -5.21
N ALA A 81 1.36 8.89 -6.33
CA ALA A 81 1.87 7.75 -7.11
C ALA A 81 2.68 6.74 -6.27
N ARG A 82 3.54 7.23 -5.37
CA ARG A 82 4.32 6.38 -4.48
C ARG A 82 3.43 5.64 -3.49
N ALA A 83 2.41 6.30 -2.93
CA ALA A 83 1.47 5.66 -2.02
C ALA A 83 0.69 4.55 -2.73
N VAL A 84 0.13 4.85 -3.91
CA VAL A 84 -0.60 3.88 -4.76
C VAL A 84 0.25 2.65 -5.02
N VAL A 85 1.49 2.83 -5.49
CA VAL A 85 2.35 1.69 -5.83
C VAL A 85 2.85 0.95 -4.59
N SER A 86 3.21 1.65 -3.51
CA SER A 86 3.70 1.02 -2.28
C SER A 86 2.63 0.17 -1.61
N GLU A 87 1.39 0.68 -1.53
CA GLU A 87 0.25 -0.06 -0.98
C GLU A 87 -0.11 -1.22 -1.92
N GLY A 88 -0.22 -0.96 -3.23
CA GLY A 88 -0.40 -1.97 -4.28
C GLY A 88 0.54 -3.16 -4.12
N LEU A 89 1.84 -2.88 -4.09
CA LEU A 89 2.89 -3.87 -3.97
C LEU A 89 2.77 -4.65 -2.66
N ALA A 90 2.46 -3.98 -1.56
CA ALA A 90 2.34 -4.58 -0.25
C ALA A 90 1.15 -5.54 -0.14
N MET A 91 0.00 -5.21 -0.74
CA MET A 91 -1.17 -6.09 -0.77
C MET A 91 -0.91 -7.33 -1.62
N HIS A 92 -0.30 -7.19 -2.80
CA HIS A 92 0.06 -8.32 -3.66
C HIS A 92 1.18 -9.19 -3.06
N ALA A 93 2.13 -8.59 -2.34
CA ALA A 93 3.11 -9.35 -1.56
C ALA A 93 2.43 -10.13 -0.42
N GLY A 94 1.45 -9.53 0.24
CA GLY A 94 0.58 -10.22 1.19
C GLY A 94 -0.12 -11.43 0.57
N ALA A 95 -0.68 -11.28 -0.64
CA ALA A 95 -1.32 -12.36 -1.38
C ALA A 95 -0.35 -13.49 -1.76
N ALA A 96 0.87 -13.16 -2.14
CA ALA A 96 1.89 -14.16 -2.46
C ALA A 96 2.41 -14.91 -1.22
N LEU A 97 2.54 -14.24 -0.08
CA LEU A 97 3.13 -14.81 1.15
C LEU A 97 2.11 -15.47 2.08
N VAL A 98 0.85 -15.03 2.02
CA VAL A 98 -0.25 -15.50 2.86
C VAL A 98 -1.45 -15.79 1.96
N PRO A 99 -1.39 -16.86 1.15
CA PRO A 99 -2.45 -17.18 0.19
C PRO A 99 -3.75 -17.62 0.89
N GLY A 100 -4.86 -17.59 0.14
CA GLY A 100 -6.16 -18.08 0.60
C GLY A 100 -7.00 -17.05 1.36
N ARG A 101 -6.72 -15.75 1.18
CA ARG A 101 -7.51 -14.64 1.72
C ARG A 101 -8.28 -13.93 0.63
N THR A 102 -9.31 -13.18 0.99
CA THR A 102 -10.05 -12.35 0.03
C THR A 102 -9.28 -11.04 -0.26
N VAL A 103 -9.67 -10.35 -1.33
CA VAL A 103 -9.06 -9.04 -1.65
C VAL A 103 -9.33 -8.03 -0.53
N GLU A 104 -10.51 -8.06 0.08
CA GLU A 104 -10.87 -7.26 1.24
C GLU A 104 -9.87 -7.44 2.39
N GLU A 105 -9.49 -8.69 2.67
CA GLU A 105 -8.50 -9.00 3.70
C GLU A 105 -7.10 -8.49 3.32
N TYR A 106 -6.69 -8.59 2.05
CA TYR A 106 -5.39 -8.08 1.59
C TYR A 106 -5.30 -6.56 1.58
N VAL A 107 -6.39 -5.86 1.29
CA VAL A 107 -6.44 -4.39 1.32
C VAL A 107 -6.46 -3.86 2.76
N MET A 108 -6.78 -4.73 3.73
CA MET A 108 -6.73 -4.43 5.17
C MET A 108 -7.60 -3.23 5.57
N GLU A 109 -8.77 -3.10 4.96
CA GLU A 109 -9.77 -2.10 5.34
C GLU A 109 -10.80 -2.69 6.31
N PRO A 110 -11.07 -2.04 7.45
CA PRO A 110 -11.97 -2.58 8.48
C PRO A 110 -13.45 -2.45 8.12
N GLU A 111 -13.79 -1.65 7.10
CA GLU A 111 -15.17 -1.38 6.71
C GLU A 111 -15.69 -2.49 5.78
N SER A 112 -16.69 -3.24 6.25
CA SER A 112 -17.35 -4.27 5.46
C SER A 112 -18.00 -3.68 4.21
N GLY A 113 -17.86 -4.36 3.07
CA GLY A 113 -18.43 -3.91 1.78
C GLY A 113 -17.66 -2.77 1.10
N TRP A 114 -16.60 -2.25 1.72
CA TRP A 114 -15.80 -1.16 1.15
C TRP A 114 -15.18 -1.53 -0.21
N TRP A 115 -14.63 -2.75 -0.35
CA TRP A 115 -14.07 -3.21 -1.62
C TRP A 115 -15.13 -3.30 -2.71
N ALA A 116 -16.31 -3.86 -2.41
CA ALA A 116 -17.41 -3.95 -3.36
C ALA A 116 -17.86 -2.55 -3.83
N SER A 117 -17.91 -1.58 -2.92
CA SER A 117 -18.16 -0.17 -3.25
C SER A 117 -17.07 0.41 -4.16
N CYS A 118 -15.79 0.12 -3.89
CA CYS A 118 -14.68 0.54 -4.75
C CYS A 118 -14.77 -0.06 -6.15
N VAL A 119 -15.16 -1.33 -6.27
CA VAL A 119 -15.35 -2.00 -7.57
C VAL A 119 -16.46 -1.31 -8.38
N GLN A 120 -17.56 -0.91 -7.74
CA GLN A 120 -18.64 -0.15 -8.41
C GLN A 120 -18.20 1.24 -8.86
N ARG A 121 -17.33 1.90 -8.08
CA ARG A 121 -16.78 3.23 -8.35
C ARG A 121 -15.41 3.20 -9.03
N ARG A 122 -15.01 2.07 -9.61
CA ARG A 122 -13.63 1.85 -10.10
C ARG A 122 -13.14 2.96 -11.02
N GLU A 123 -13.93 3.34 -12.03
CA GLU A 123 -13.51 4.38 -12.97
C GLU A 123 -13.40 5.76 -12.33
N GLU A 124 -14.31 6.10 -11.41
CA GLU A 124 -14.30 7.36 -10.66
C GLU A 124 -13.01 7.45 -9.82
N ILE A 125 -12.71 6.38 -9.07
CA ILE A 125 -11.50 6.26 -8.24
C ILE A 125 -10.25 6.40 -9.11
N LEU A 126 -10.16 5.67 -10.22
CA LEU A 126 -9.02 5.70 -11.11
C LEU A 126 -8.80 7.12 -11.69
N ARG A 127 -9.87 7.82 -12.12
CA ARG A 127 -9.76 9.21 -12.59
C ARG A 127 -9.28 10.15 -11.49
N GLY A 128 -9.88 10.10 -10.30
CA GLY A 128 -9.52 10.97 -9.18
C GLY A 128 -8.07 10.75 -8.69
N VAL A 129 -7.63 9.49 -8.64
CA VAL A 129 -6.24 9.15 -8.29
C VAL A 129 -5.28 9.65 -9.38
N ARG A 130 -5.63 9.48 -10.67
CA ARG A 130 -4.81 9.94 -11.80
C ARG A 130 -4.54 11.44 -11.74
N GLU A 131 -5.58 12.24 -11.51
CA GLU A 131 -5.49 13.70 -11.37
C GLU A 131 -4.59 14.13 -10.20
N SER A 132 -4.46 13.27 -9.19
CA SER A 132 -3.71 13.56 -7.97
C SER A 132 -2.30 12.94 -7.97
N LEU A 133 -1.86 12.21 -8.99
CA LEU A 133 -0.59 11.43 -8.95
C LEU A 133 0.65 12.26 -8.61
N THR A 134 0.70 13.51 -9.07
CA THR A 134 1.80 14.45 -8.81
C THR A 134 1.63 15.23 -7.51
N ALA A 135 0.45 15.19 -6.88
CA ALA A 135 0.20 15.87 -5.64
C ALA A 135 1.03 15.25 -4.50
N ALA A 136 1.50 16.11 -3.59
CA ALA A 136 2.10 15.67 -2.36
C ALA A 136 1.01 15.15 -1.41
N VAL A 137 1.23 13.97 -0.84
CA VAL A 137 0.46 13.48 0.30
C VAL A 137 1.05 14.14 1.54
N SER A 138 0.32 15.09 2.12
CA SER A 138 0.68 15.63 3.44
C SER A 138 0.33 14.60 4.52
N ASP A 139 1.36 14.15 5.22
CA ASP A 139 1.26 13.20 6.33
C ASP A 139 0.67 13.84 7.61
N SER A 140 0.22 15.10 7.54
CA SER A 140 -0.49 15.78 8.64
C SER A 140 -1.82 15.11 9.01
N LEU A 141 -2.31 14.17 8.19
CA LEU A 141 -3.47 13.33 8.48
C LEU A 141 -3.11 11.92 9.02
N SER A 142 -1.83 11.53 8.97
CA SER A 142 -1.33 10.28 9.56
C SER A 142 -0.97 10.44 11.05
N ARG A 143 -0.92 11.67 11.58
CA ARG A 143 -0.81 11.91 13.03
C ARG A 143 -2.17 11.72 13.68
N ARG A 144 -2.43 10.48 14.05
CA ARG A 144 -3.40 10.10 15.08
C ARG A 144 -2.91 10.60 16.44
N THR A 145 -3.21 11.84 16.73
CA THR A 145 -3.40 12.30 18.12
C THR A 145 -4.90 12.28 18.36
N GLY A 146 -5.39 11.19 18.96
CA GLY A 146 -6.53 11.08 19.89
C GLY A 146 -7.81 11.90 19.68
N ASP A 147 -8.08 12.47 18.51
CA ASP A 147 -9.28 13.28 18.27
C ASP A 147 -10.21 12.52 17.33
N GLU A 148 -11.32 12.02 17.90
CA GLU A 148 -12.39 11.30 17.20
C GLU A 148 -12.95 12.12 16.01
N ARG A 149 -12.72 13.44 15.97
CA ARG A 149 -13.10 14.33 14.86
C ARG A 149 -12.24 14.16 13.61
N SER A 150 -11.05 13.58 13.71
CA SER A 150 -10.20 13.27 12.53
C SER A 150 -10.53 11.91 11.90
N ARG A 151 -11.35 11.08 12.57
CA ARG A 151 -12.10 9.99 11.94
C ARG A 151 -13.34 10.55 11.24
N GLY A 152 -13.16 11.59 10.43
CA GLY A 152 -14.16 11.88 9.42
C GLY A 152 -14.33 10.60 8.63
N THR A 153 -15.53 10.02 8.64
CA THR A 153 -16.09 9.33 7.48
C THR A 153 -15.80 10.29 6.33
N GLY A 154 -14.66 10.12 5.64
CA GLY A 154 -14.22 11.10 4.67
C GLY A 154 -15.39 11.34 3.75
N ALA A 155 -15.92 12.57 3.71
CA ALA A 155 -16.96 12.87 2.75
C ALA A 155 -16.43 12.40 1.38
N PRO A 156 -17.24 11.74 0.54
CA PRO A 156 -16.77 11.21 -0.73
C PRO A 156 -15.86 12.22 -1.46
N GLY A 157 -14.64 11.81 -1.81
CA GLY A 157 -13.62 12.69 -2.42
C GLY A 157 -12.77 13.54 -1.46
N GLY A 158 -12.96 13.40 -0.15
CA GLY A 158 -12.14 14.03 0.89
C GLY A 158 -10.72 13.44 0.95
N PRO A 159 -9.76 14.10 1.63
CA PRO A 159 -8.36 13.65 1.68
C PRO A 159 -8.17 12.25 2.28
N ALA A 160 -8.96 11.91 3.31
CA ALA A 160 -8.94 10.58 3.93
C ALA A 160 -9.53 9.50 3.00
N ASP A 161 -10.60 9.83 2.27
CA ASP A 161 -11.22 8.93 1.30
C ASP A 161 -10.26 8.66 0.13
N ARG A 162 -9.61 9.71 -0.39
CA ARG A 162 -8.58 9.60 -1.45
C ARG A 162 -7.39 8.72 -1.07
N GLN A 163 -7.00 8.68 0.21
CA GLN A 163 -5.93 7.78 0.66
C GLN A 163 -6.39 6.31 0.70
N ARG A 164 -7.66 6.05 1.04
CA ARG A 164 -8.23 4.69 0.99
C ARG A 164 -8.44 4.25 -0.45
N GLU A 165 -8.96 5.12 -1.30
CA GLU A 165 -9.11 4.91 -2.74
C GLU A 165 -7.76 4.64 -3.43
N ALA A 166 -6.65 5.22 -2.94
CA ALA A 166 -5.30 4.92 -3.41
C ALA A 166 -4.89 3.45 -3.18
N ARG A 167 -5.43 2.78 -2.15
CA ARG A 167 -5.23 1.33 -1.98
C ARG A 167 -5.97 0.56 -3.06
N ALA A 168 -7.23 0.91 -3.34
CA ALA A 168 -7.98 0.26 -4.41
C ALA A 168 -7.32 0.44 -5.78
N ALA A 169 -6.93 1.68 -6.11
CA ALA A 169 -6.16 1.98 -7.31
C ALA A 169 -4.82 1.20 -7.33
N GLY A 170 -4.12 1.14 -6.20
CA GLY A 170 -2.87 0.41 -6.04
C GLY A 170 -3.01 -1.08 -6.35
N TRP A 171 -4.08 -1.71 -5.88
CA TRP A 171 -4.38 -3.11 -6.17
C TRP A 171 -4.50 -3.34 -7.67
N TRP A 172 -5.35 -2.57 -8.36
CA TRP A 172 -5.57 -2.72 -9.79
C TRP A 172 -4.34 -2.39 -10.63
N VAL A 173 -3.60 -1.34 -10.26
CA VAL A 173 -2.40 -0.91 -10.98
C VAL A 173 -1.30 -1.97 -10.90
N VAL A 174 -1.05 -2.54 -9.72
CA VAL A 174 -0.06 -3.61 -9.57
C VAL A 174 -0.53 -4.88 -10.26
N GLU A 175 -1.81 -5.25 -10.10
CA GLU A 175 -2.39 -6.41 -10.78
C GLU A 175 -2.25 -6.30 -12.30
N HIS A 176 -2.47 -5.10 -12.86
CA HIS A 176 -2.29 -4.82 -14.28
C HIS A 176 -0.86 -5.10 -14.75
N TRP A 177 0.15 -4.62 -14.01
CA TRP A 177 1.55 -4.90 -14.34
C TRP A 177 1.92 -6.38 -14.22
N LEU A 178 1.39 -7.07 -13.20
CA LEU A 178 1.58 -8.51 -13.05
C LEU A 178 1.02 -9.28 -14.25
N ARG A 179 -0.18 -8.91 -14.74
CA ARG A 179 -0.78 -9.50 -15.95
C ARG A 179 0.02 -9.20 -17.22
N GLN A 180 0.74 -8.07 -17.25
CA GLN A 180 1.67 -7.72 -18.33
C GLN A 180 3.05 -8.41 -18.19
N GLY A 181 3.23 -9.27 -17.19
CA GLY A 181 4.44 -10.07 -17.01
C GLY A 181 5.51 -9.43 -16.12
N ALA A 182 5.25 -8.28 -15.50
CA ALA A 182 6.15 -7.76 -14.47
C ALA A 182 6.12 -8.66 -13.22
N SER A 183 7.25 -8.78 -12.54
CA SER A 183 7.29 -9.40 -11.21
C SER A 183 7.13 -8.36 -10.10
N LEU A 184 6.74 -8.79 -8.89
CA LEU A 184 6.76 -7.92 -7.70
C LEU A 184 8.17 -7.37 -7.44
N ALA A 185 9.21 -8.15 -7.77
CA ALA A 185 10.59 -7.71 -7.66
C ALA A 185 10.91 -6.56 -8.63
N ASP A 186 10.38 -6.56 -9.85
CA ASP A 186 10.56 -5.48 -10.81
C ASP A 186 9.91 -4.19 -10.30
N ILE A 187 8.64 -4.28 -9.91
CA ILE A 187 7.86 -3.14 -9.39
C ILE A 187 8.53 -2.53 -8.16
N ALA A 188 9.03 -3.38 -7.25
CA ALA A 188 9.72 -2.94 -6.05
C ALA A 188 11.00 -2.15 -6.32
N GLY A 189 11.58 -2.27 -7.53
CA GLY A 189 12.83 -1.60 -7.92
C GLY A 189 12.64 -0.28 -8.68
N TRP A 190 11.42 0.13 -8.99
CA TRP A 190 11.18 1.37 -9.74
C TRP A 190 11.38 2.61 -8.88
N ASP A 191 12.23 3.53 -9.36
CA ASP A 191 12.52 4.79 -8.68
C ASP A 191 11.32 5.76 -8.66
N GLU A 192 11.37 6.72 -7.75
CA GLU A 192 10.28 7.65 -7.44
C GLU A 192 9.77 8.46 -8.64
N ASP A 193 10.66 8.85 -9.57
CA ASP A 193 10.29 9.62 -10.75
C ASP A 193 9.55 8.75 -11.79
N SER A 194 10.00 7.50 -11.96
CA SER A 194 9.37 6.55 -12.86
C SER A 194 7.99 6.09 -12.37
N LEU A 195 7.76 6.06 -11.05
CA LEU A 195 6.48 5.64 -10.46
C LEU A 195 5.31 6.48 -10.95
N VAL A 196 5.48 7.81 -11.06
CA VAL A 196 4.41 8.71 -11.52
C VAL A 196 4.01 8.39 -12.96
N GLN A 197 4.99 8.30 -13.86
CA GLN A 197 4.74 8.05 -15.28
C GLN A 197 4.14 6.66 -15.52
N ARG A 198 4.64 5.64 -14.80
CA ARG A 198 4.14 4.27 -14.89
C ARG A 198 2.72 4.16 -14.36
N ALA A 199 2.44 4.76 -13.21
CA ALA A 199 1.10 4.76 -12.62
C ALA A 199 0.10 5.49 -13.51
N ASP A 200 0.47 6.66 -14.08
CA ASP A 200 -0.39 7.39 -15.00
C ASP A 200 -0.75 6.55 -16.24
N ARG A 201 0.25 5.92 -16.86
CA ARG A 201 0.05 5.03 -18.01
C ARG A 201 -0.86 3.85 -17.65
N ALA A 202 -0.57 3.16 -16.55
CA ALA A 202 -1.35 2.01 -16.11
C ALA A 202 -2.81 2.37 -15.85
N ILE A 203 -3.05 3.49 -15.16
CA ILE A 203 -4.40 3.98 -14.92
C ILE A 203 -5.09 4.35 -16.24
N GLY A 204 -4.38 4.99 -17.18
CA GLY A 204 -4.89 5.27 -18.52
C GLY A 204 -5.34 4.00 -19.27
N GLU A 205 -4.53 2.95 -19.25
CA GLU A 205 -4.86 1.66 -19.85
C GLU A 205 -6.05 0.98 -19.16
N LEU A 206 -6.10 1.06 -17.83
CA LEU A 206 -7.18 0.49 -17.00
C LEU A 206 -8.53 1.20 -17.16
N LEU A 207 -8.54 2.47 -17.58
CA LEU A 207 -9.75 3.24 -17.89
C LEU A 207 -10.32 2.93 -19.28
N VAL A 208 -9.51 2.37 -20.19
CA VAL A 208 -9.95 1.97 -21.54
C VAL A 208 -10.25 0.46 -21.61
N SER A 209 -9.71 -0.32 -20.67
CA SER A 209 -9.93 -1.77 -20.60
C SER A 209 -11.24 -2.09 -19.84
N PRO A 210 -12.07 -3.03 -20.33
CA PRO A 210 -13.25 -3.48 -19.59
C PRO A 210 -12.83 -4.10 -18.24
N LEU A 211 -13.71 -3.98 -17.24
CA LEU A 211 -13.55 -4.62 -15.93
C LEU A 211 -13.20 -6.10 -16.13
N PRO A 212 -12.15 -6.64 -15.48
CA PRO A 212 -11.92 -8.07 -15.50
C PRO A 212 -13.16 -8.74 -14.90
N THR A 213 -13.80 -9.63 -15.67
CA THR A 213 -14.79 -10.55 -15.14
C THR A 213 -14.13 -11.34 -14.02
N ALA A 214 -14.71 -11.29 -12.82
CA ALA A 214 -14.28 -12.13 -11.70
C ALA A 214 -14.12 -13.57 -12.23
N SER A 215 -12.90 -14.10 -12.18
CA SER A 215 -12.73 -15.53 -12.45
C SER A 215 -13.42 -16.29 -11.31
N PRO A 216 -14.20 -17.33 -11.64
CA PRO A 216 -14.93 -18.12 -10.65
C PRO A 216 -14.02 -18.82 -9.65
#